data_AF-A0A922MQK1-F1
#
_entry.id   AF-A0A922MQK1-F1
#
_cell.length_a   1.000
_cell.length_b   1.000
_cell.length_c   1.000
_cell.angle_alpha   90.00
_cell.angle_beta   90.00
_cell.angle_gamma   90.00
#
_symmetry.space_group_name_H-M   'P 1'
#
loop_
_entity.id
_entity.type
_entity.pdbx_description
1 polymer ?
#
loop_
_entity_poly.entity_id
_entity_poly.type
_entity_poly.pdbx_seq_one_letter_code
_entity_poly.pdbx_strand_id
1 'polypeptide(L)'
;MSQDNSQPSTSANNSGELTFIKRNGGIVLLRAGHQYSKKTDYKSGCSTWRCINWRKKCQGYINIKENKIIKETNHQCEPNEINNEIALKLHECREKLYPQIFHQ
;
A
#
# COMPACT_ATOMS: atom_id res chain seq x y z
N MET A 1 28.28 -14.00 -20.48
CA MET A 1 27.46 -12.90 -21.02
C MET A 1 26.01 -13.24 -20.74
N SER A 2 25.41 -12.40 -19.91
CA SER A 2 24.01 -12.31 -19.47
C SER A 2 23.04 -12.40 -20.69
N GLN A 3 21.78 -12.78 -20.58
CA GLN A 3 20.77 -12.22 -19.68
C GLN A 3 19.62 -13.21 -19.42
N ASP A 4 19.31 -13.36 -18.14
CA ASP A 4 18.04 -13.86 -17.60
C ASP A 4 16.96 -12.82 -17.89
N ASN A 5 15.96 -13.17 -18.71
CA ASN A 5 14.86 -12.28 -19.07
C ASN A 5 13.63 -12.66 -18.23
N SER A 6 13.72 -12.41 -16.93
CA SER A 6 12.60 -12.49 -16.00
C SER A 6 11.59 -11.39 -16.32
N GLN A 7 10.61 -11.74 -17.16
CA GLN A 7 9.44 -10.94 -17.46
C GLN A 7 8.40 -11.17 -16.36
N PRO A 8 8.05 -10.19 -15.50
CA PRO A 8 6.84 -10.32 -14.70
C PRO A 8 5.64 -10.12 -15.61
N SER A 9 4.92 -11.22 -15.83
CA SER A 9 3.71 -11.30 -16.65
C SER A 9 2.67 -10.25 -16.24
N THR A 10 2.35 -9.41 -17.21
CA THR A 10 1.20 -8.51 -17.23
C THR A 10 -0.09 -9.29 -17.04
N SER A 11 -0.78 -9.05 -15.92
CA SER A 11 -2.17 -9.44 -15.75
C SER A 11 -2.99 -8.17 -15.63
N ALA A 12 -3.58 -7.76 -16.76
CA ALA A 12 -4.50 -6.64 -16.82
C ALA A 12 -5.71 -6.89 -15.91
N ASN A 13 -5.81 -6.13 -14.83
CA ASN A 13 -7.07 -5.80 -14.17
C ASN A 13 -7.00 -4.30 -13.86
N ASN A 14 -7.89 -3.49 -14.46
CA ASN A 14 -8.00 -2.05 -14.24
C ASN A 14 -8.49 -1.75 -12.80
N SER A 15 -7.60 -1.90 -11.83
CA SER A 15 -7.84 -1.68 -10.41
C SER A 15 -6.48 -1.39 -9.79
N GLY A 16 -6.17 -0.10 -9.57
CA GLY A 16 -4.85 0.36 -9.09
C GLY A 16 -4.16 -0.60 -8.10
N GLU A 17 -2.90 -0.89 -8.39
CA GLU A 17 -2.10 -1.87 -7.66
C GLU A 17 -2.04 -1.60 -6.15
N LEU A 18 -1.99 -2.67 -5.35
CA LEU A 18 -1.81 -2.58 -3.90
C LEU A 18 -0.32 -2.46 -3.59
N THR A 19 0.15 -1.25 -3.28
CA THR A 19 1.55 -1.03 -2.93
C THR A 19 1.69 -0.84 -1.44
N PHE A 20 2.46 -1.70 -0.77
CA PHE A 20 2.75 -1.58 0.66
C PHE A 20 4.14 -0.98 0.87
N ILE A 21 4.21 0.10 1.64
CA ILE A 21 5.46 0.78 1.96
C ILE A 21 5.69 0.80 3.48
N LYS A 22 6.96 0.75 3.90
CA LYS A 22 7.34 0.90 5.32
C LYS A 22 7.70 2.36 5.63
N ARG A 23 7.11 2.91 6.69
CA ARG A 23 7.48 4.20 7.32
C ARG A 23 7.91 3.97 8.77
N ASN A 24 8.44 5.00 9.42
CA ASN A 24 8.81 4.95 10.84
C ASN A 24 7.66 4.51 11.75
N GLY A 25 6.43 4.90 11.42
CA GLY A 25 5.22 4.55 12.18
C GLY A 25 4.52 3.26 11.74
N GLY A 26 5.17 2.43 10.92
CA GLY A 26 4.62 1.17 10.42
C GLY A 26 4.32 1.16 8.92
N ILE A 27 3.53 0.18 8.50
CA ILE A 27 3.22 -0.07 7.09
C ILE A 27 2.04 0.82 6.64
N VAL A 28 2.18 1.38 5.44
CA VAL A 28 1.15 2.15 4.76
C VAL A 28 0.84 1.49 3.42
N LEU A 29 -0.45 1.36 3.10
CA LEU A 29 -0.91 0.93 1.79
C LEU A 29 -1.16 2.17 0.92
N LEU A 30 -0.63 2.18 -0.29
CA LEU A 30 -0.90 3.16 -1.34
C LEU A 30 -1.80 2.52 -2.39
N ARG A 31 -2.88 3.22 -2.76
CA ARG A 31 -3.78 2.79 -3.83
C ARG A 31 -4.66 3.94 -4.30
N ALA A 32 -4.82 4.08 -5.62
CA ALA A 32 -5.78 5.00 -6.26
C ALA A 32 -5.71 6.44 -5.70
N GLY A 33 -4.50 6.99 -5.58
CA GLY A 33 -4.27 8.32 -5.02
C GLY A 33 -4.52 8.45 -3.51
N HIS A 34 -4.90 7.39 -2.81
CA HIS A 34 -5.13 7.40 -1.37
C HIS A 34 -4.09 6.58 -0.61
N GLN A 35 -3.98 6.86 0.68
CA GLN A 35 -3.12 6.15 1.61
C GLN A 35 -3.93 5.58 2.76
N TYR A 36 -3.56 4.39 3.21
CA TYR A 36 -4.26 3.69 4.27
C TYR A 36 -3.30 3.21 5.34
N SER A 37 -3.75 3.32 6.59
CA SER A 37 -3.09 2.76 7.76
C SER A 37 -3.80 1.47 8.16
N LYS A 38 -3.03 0.48 8.63
CA LYS A 38 -3.58 -0.76 9.14
C LYS A 38 -4.46 -0.49 10.37
N LYS A 39 -5.69 -0.98 10.36
CA LYS A 39 -6.62 -0.86 11.49
C LYS A 39 -6.65 -2.14 12.32
N THR A 40 -6.85 -3.28 11.66
CA THR A 40 -7.05 -4.57 12.35
C THR A 40 -6.69 -5.72 11.43
N ASP A 41 -6.12 -6.78 11.99
CA ASP A 41 -6.00 -8.10 11.37
C ASP A 41 -7.04 -9.05 11.98
N TYR A 42 -7.67 -9.83 11.12
CA TYR A 42 -8.62 -10.85 11.52
C TYR A 42 -7.98 -12.24 11.43
N LYS A 43 -8.39 -13.15 12.31
CA LYS A 43 -7.94 -14.56 12.30
C LYS A 43 -8.19 -15.28 10.97
N SER A 44 -9.14 -14.80 10.17
CA SER A 44 -9.46 -15.30 8.83
C SER A 44 -8.46 -14.92 7.74
N GLY A 45 -7.38 -14.18 8.07
CA GLY A 45 -6.42 -13.65 7.10
C GLY A 45 -6.89 -12.40 6.36
N CYS A 46 -8.06 -11.86 6.75
CA CYS A 46 -8.51 -10.55 6.28
C CYS A 46 -7.85 -9.45 7.11
N SER A 47 -7.54 -8.32 6.47
CA SER A 47 -7.01 -7.13 7.12
C SER A 47 -7.80 -5.91 6.70
N THR A 48 -8.14 -5.04 7.65
CA THR A 48 -8.81 -3.77 7.37
C THR A 48 -7.81 -2.63 7.42
N TRP A 49 -7.84 -1.82 6.37
CA TRP A 49 -7.00 -0.66 6.16
C TRP A 49 -7.88 0.58 6.06
N ARG A 50 -7.63 1.59 6.89
CA ARG A 50 -8.43 2.82 6.93
C ARG A 50 -7.65 3.97 6.31
N CYS A 51 -8.35 4.87 5.60
CA CYS A 51 -7.76 6.07 5.03
C CYS A 51 -7.01 6.86 6.11
N ILE A 52 -5.82 7.38 5.80
CA ILE A 52 -5.04 8.19 6.74
C ILE A 52 -5.76 9.48 7.15
N ASN A 53 -6.65 9.98 6.29
CA ASN A 53 -7.45 11.19 6.51
C ASN A 53 -8.71 10.93 7.36
N TRP A 54 -8.81 9.79 8.06
CA TRP A 54 -9.99 9.47 8.87
C TRP A 54 -10.31 10.49 9.96
N ARG A 55 -9.26 11.10 10.55
CA ARG A 55 -9.43 12.20 11.52
C ARG A 55 -10.00 13.48 10.87
N LYS A 56 -9.83 13.63 9.55
CA LYS A 56 -10.41 14.71 8.73
C LYS A 56 -11.77 14.31 8.14
N LYS A 57 -12.49 13.39 8.80
CA LYS A 57 -13.82 12.88 8.44
C LYS A 57 -13.90 11.95 7.22
N CYS A 58 -12.78 11.47 6.67
CA CYS A 58 -12.83 10.45 5.61
C CYS A 58 -13.12 9.05 6.18
N GLN A 59 -14.19 8.42 5.73
CA GLN A 59 -14.60 7.06 6.11
C GLN A 59 -14.14 5.99 5.10
N GLY A 60 -13.24 6.34 4.18
CA GLY A 60 -12.67 5.39 3.23
C GLY A 60 -11.90 4.28 3.94
N TYR A 61 -12.20 3.02 3.61
CA TYR A 61 -11.48 1.85 4.08
C TYR A 61 -11.45 0.75 3.02
N ILE A 62 -10.49 -0.16 3.17
CA ILE A 62 -10.30 -1.31 2.32
C ILE A 62 -10.14 -2.55 3.19
N ASN A 63 -10.79 -3.64 2.81
CA ASN A 63 -10.54 -4.96 3.36
C ASN A 63 -9.76 -5.78 2.34
N ILE A 64 -8.61 -6.31 2.78
CA ILE A 64 -7.70 -7.09 1.95
C ILE A 64 -7.57 -8.49 2.55
N LYS A 65 -7.69 -9.53 1.71
CA LYS A 65 -7.37 -10.91 2.06
C LYS A 65 -6.55 -11.51 0.95
N GLU A 66 -5.45 -12.18 1.29
CA GLU A 66 -4.57 -12.84 0.31
C GLU A 66 -4.16 -11.89 -0.83
N ASN A 67 -3.79 -10.65 -0.48
CA ASN A 67 -3.42 -9.60 -1.43
C ASN A 67 -4.51 -9.20 -2.45
N LYS A 68 -5.77 -9.52 -2.17
CA LYS A 68 -6.93 -9.15 -2.99
C LYS A 68 -7.87 -8.26 -2.20
N ILE A 69 -8.43 -7.26 -2.88
CA ILE A 69 -9.45 -6.37 -2.31
C ILE A 69 -10.77 -7.14 -2.24
N ILE A 70 -11.29 -7.35 -1.03
CA ILE A 70 -12.63 -7.92 -0.84
C ILE A 70 -13.67 -6.81 -0.80
N LYS A 71 -13.31 -5.66 -0.23
CA LYS A 71 -14.20 -4.51 -0.06
C LYS A 71 -13.41 -3.23 -0.09
N GLU A 72 -13.94 -2.22 -0.76
CA GLU A 72 -13.44 -0.86 -0.79
C GLU A 72 -14.63 0.10 -0.64
N THR A 73 -14.47 1.17 0.14
CA THR A 73 -15.50 2.20 0.31
C THR A 73 -15.06 3.54 -0.23
N ASN A 74 -16.04 4.34 -0.65
CA ASN A 74 -15.81 5.67 -1.18
C ASN A 74 -15.16 6.59 -0.15
N HIS A 75 -14.27 7.44 -0.66
CA HIS A 75 -13.64 8.49 0.12
C HIS A 75 -14.47 9.76 0.11
N GLN A 76 -14.26 10.58 1.13
CA GLN A 76 -14.73 11.98 1.19
C GLN A 76 -13.56 12.97 1.06
N CYS A 77 -12.35 12.44 0.83
CA CYS A 77 -11.15 13.25 0.57
C CYS A 77 -10.70 13.04 -0.88
N GLU A 78 -10.09 14.07 -1.45
CA GLU A 78 -9.53 13.99 -2.80
C GLU A 78 -8.33 13.03 -2.85
N PRO A 79 -8.14 12.34 -3.99
CA PRO A 79 -6.93 11.59 -4.26
C PRO A 79 -5.73 12.55 -4.37
N ASN A 80 -4.58 12.10 -3.90
CA ASN A 80 -3.33 12.83 -3.98
C ASN A 80 -2.21 11.88 -4.44
N GLU A 81 -2.09 11.77 -5.76
CA GLU A 81 -1.12 10.89 -6.41
C GLU A 81 0.32 11.33 -6.15
N ILE A 82 0.58 12.64 -6.11
CA ILE A 82 1.90 13.20 -5.82
C ILE A 82 2.40 12.73 -4.45
N ASN A 83 1.54 12.76 -3.43
CA ASN A 83 1.92 12.27 -2.10
C ASN A 83 2.18 10.76 -2.07
N ASN A 84 1.51 9.98 -2.92
CA ASN A 84 1.79 8.55 -3.05
C ASN A 84 3.13 8.33 -3.73
N GLU A 85 3.43 9.06 -4.80
CA GLU A 85 4.70 8.96 -5.51
C GLU A 85 5.88 9.37 -4.61
N ILE A 86 5.77 10.48 -3.88
CA ILE A 86 6.79 10.91 -2.92
C ILE A 86 7.01 9.82 -1.87
N ALA A 87 5.93 9.27 -1.32
CA ALA A 87 6.04 8.23 -0.30
C ALA A 87 6.67 6.94 -0.82
N LEU A 88 6.39 6.56 -2.06
CA LEU A 88 7.00 5.42 -2.72
C LEU A 88 8.50 5.66 -2.93
N LYS A 89 8.89 6.80 -3.50
CA LYS A 89 10.30 7.16 -3.71
C LYS A 89 11.09 7.20 -2.39
N LEU A 90 10.50 7.75 -1.32
CA LEU A 90 11.11 7.75 0.01
C LEU A 90 11.31 6.33 0.55
N HIS A 91 10.34 5.44 0.34
CA HIS A 91 10.47 4.04 0.71
C HIS A 91 11.61 3.36 -0.07
N GLU A 92 11.64 3.50 -1.40
CA GLU A 92 12.69 2.93 -2.24
C GLU A 92 14.08 3.43 -1.87
N CYS A 93 14.24 4.74 -1.65
CA CYS A 93 15.51 5.32 -1.21
C CYS A 93 15.95 4.71 0.13
N ARG A 94 15.02 4.48 1.05
CA ARG A 94 15.32 3.86 2.34
C ARG A 94 15.80 2.43 2.19
N GLU A 95 15.09 1.62 1.40
CA GLU A 95 15.46 0.22 1.17
C GLU A 95 16.84 0.11 0.50
N LYS A 96 17.18 1.03 -0.41
CA LYS A 96 18.50 1.11 -1.05
C LYS A 96 19.63 1.43 -0.07
N LEU A 97 19.37 2.30 0.92
CA LEU A 97 20.38 2.74 1.89
C LEU A 97 20.54 1.77 3.07
N TYR A 98 19.47 1.08 3.47
CA TYR A 98 19.46 0.17 4.61
C TYR A 98 18.74 -1.14 4.30
N PRO A 99 19.28 -1.97 3.39
CA PRO A 99 18.63 -3.23 3.03
C PRO A 99 18.62 -4.28 4.17
N GLN A 100 19.41 -4.10 5.25
CA GLN A 100 19.72 -5.18 6.21
C GLN A 100 19.94 -4.69 7.66
N ILE A 101 18.92 -4.13 8.31
CA ILE A 101 18.88 -4.10 9.79
C ILE A 101 17.53 -4.69 10.17
N PHE A 102 17.48 -5.58 11.16
CA PHE A 102 16.32 -6.36 11.63
C PHE A 102 16.12 -7.76 11.00
N HIS A 103 17.16 -8.60 11.09
CA HIS A 103 16.95 -9.95 11.60
C HIS A 103 17.33 -9.94 13.09
N GLN A 104 16.33 -9.92 13.97
CA GLN A 104 16.48 -10.33 15.36
C GLN A 104 15.23 -11.08 15.77
#